data_AF-A0A958FCK3-F1
#
_entry.id   AF-A0A958FCK3-F1
#
_cell.length_a   1.000
_cell.length_b   1.000
_cell.length_c   1.000
_cell.angle_alpha   90.00
_cell.angle_beta   90.00
_cell.angle_gamma   90.00
#
_symmetry.space_group_name_H-M   'P 1'
#
loop_
_entity.id
_entity.type
_entity.pdbx_description
1 polymer ?
#
loop_
_entity_poly.entity_id
_entity_poly.type
_entity_poly.pdbx_seq_one_letter_code
_entity_poly.pdbx_strand_id
1 'polypeptide(L)' 'MSQSGFVIVRAPGRMCLFGEHQDYLGLPVIAAAIDRYIEMRARRNGGDRFRIEMPDIDAFREIHTEDRFPVLEKRDY' A
#
# COMPACT_ATOMS: atom_id res chain seq x y z
N MET A 1 10.21 -21.59 17.78
CA MET A 1 8.95 -21.00 18.26
C MET A 1 8.43 -20.07 17.18
N SER A 2 7.44 -20.51 16.40
CA SER A 2 6.91 -19.76 15.24
C SER A 2 5.96 -18.67 15.74
N GLN A 3 6.28 -17.40 15.44
CA GLN A 3 5.32 -16.32 15.63
C GLN A 3 4.21 -16.44 14.59
N SER A 4 3.10 -17.07 14.95
CA SER A 4 1.90 -17.26 14.11
C SER A 4 0.93 -16.09 14.24
N GLY A 5 1.43 -14.87 14.32
CA GLY A 5 0.62 -13.65 14.38
C GLY A 5 0.51 -12.98 13.02
N PHE A 6 -0.66 -12.44 12.70
CA PHE A 6 -0.76 -11.44 11.64
C PHE A 6 -0.20 -10.10 12.16
N VAL A 7 0.56 -9.41 11.30
CA VAL A 7 0.82 -7.99 11.43
C VAL A 7 -0.31 -7.27 10.69
N ILE A 8 -1.01 -6.39 11.40
CA ILE A 8 -2.10 -5.59 10.84
C ILE A 8 -1.66 -4.14 10.84
N VAL A 9 -1.74 -3.49 9.69
CA VAL A 9 -1.51 -2.05 9.54
C VAL A 9 -2.72 -1.40 8.91
N ARG A 10 -3.03 -0.18 9.35
CA ARG A 10 -4.20 0.58 8.90
C ARG A 10 -3.79 2.03 8.68
N ALA A 11 -4.09 2.56 7.50
CA ALA A 11 -3.80 3.94 7.13
C ALA A 11 -5.10 4.69 6.78
N PRO A 12 -5.35 5.89 7.32
CA PRO A 12 -6.52 6.68 6.96
C PRO A 12 -6.38 7.27 5.55
N GLY A 13 -7.51 7.47 4.89
CA GLY A 13 -7.62 8.30 3.71
C GLY A 13 -7.43 9.77 4.05
N ARG A 14 -7.17 10.58 3.02
CA ARG A 14 -6.97 12.03 3.11
C ARG A 14 -8.05 12.75 2.32
N MET A 15 -8.54 13.87 2.84
CA MET A 15 -9.34 14.84 2.11
C MET A 15 -8.68 16.23 2.18
N CYS A 16 -8.64 16.95 1.06
CA CYS A 16 -8.20 18.33 1.02
C CYS A 16 -9.36 19.23 1.50
N LEU A 17 -9.12 20.05 2.53
CA LEU A 17 -10.08 21.03 3.05
C LEU A 17 -9.87 22.41 2.41
N PHE A 18 -8.63 22.73 2.03
CA PHE A 18 -8.28 23.98 1.36
C PHE A 18 -7.01 23.82 0.52
N GLY A 19 -7.01 24.41 -0.68
CA GLY A 19 -5.83 24.47 -1.55
C GLY A 19 -5.66 23.27 -2.50
N GLU A 20 -6.75 22.64 -2.97
CA GLU A 20 -6.71 21.39 -3.75
C GLU A 20 -5.74 21.41 -4.95
N HIS A 21 -5.77 22.45 -5.79
CA HIS A 21 -4.86 22.56 -6.93
C HIS A 21 -3.50 23.19 -6.60
N GLN A 22 -3.29 23.59 -5.34
CA GLN A 22 -2.08 24.30 -4.90
C GLN A 22 -1.04 23.36 -4.29
N ASP A 23 -1.39 22.13 -3.90
CA ASP A 23 -0.43 21.15 -3.38
C ASP A 23 0.62 20.75 -4.42
N TYR A 24 0.25 20.69 -5.70
CA TYR A 24 1.16 20.47 -6.82
C TYR A 24 2.22 21.58 -6.96
N LEU A 25 1.93 22.78 -6.49
CA LEU A 25 2.82 23.94 -6.56
C LEU A 25 3.69 24.10 -5.30
N GLY A 26 3.60 23.17 -4.34
CA GLY A 26 4.31 23.26 -3.06
C GLY A 26 3.79 24.39 -2.16
N LEU A 27 2.59 24.91 -2.44
CA LEU A 27 1.97 25.95 -1.63
C LEU A 27 1.26 25.33 -0.41
N PRO A 28 1.01 26.11 0.67
CA PRO A 28 0.32 25.62 1.84
C PRO A 28 -1.06 25.08 1.52
N VAL A 29 -1.36 23.88 2.01
CA VAL A 29 -2.67 23.24 1.91
C VAL A 29 -3.13 22.79 3.29
N ILE A 30 -4.44 22.76 3.49
CA ILE A 30 -5.05 22.16 4.69
C ILE A 30 -5.66 20.85 4.26
N ALA A 31 -5.09 19.74 4.69
CA ALA A 31 -5.60 18.40 4.46
C ALA A 31 -5.84 17.71 5.80
N ALA A 32 -6.85 16.83 5.84
CA ALA A 32 -7.20 16.09 7.04
C ALA A 32 -7.34 14.60 6.72
N ALA A 33 -7.02 13.77 7.72
CA ALA A 33 -7.37 12.36 7.71
C ALA A 33 -8.90 12.23 7.84
N ILE A 34 -9.48 11.29 7.10
CA ILE A 34 -10.91 10.97 7.17
C ILE A 34 -11.12 9.58 7.77
N ASP A 35 -12.34 9.30 8.26
CA ASP A 35 -12.75 8.00 8.81
C ASP A 35 -13.02 6.96 7.70
N ARG A 36 -12.05 6.79 6.80
CA ARG A 36 -11.99 5.78 5.74
C ARG A 36 -10.57 5.28 5.67
N TYR A 37 -10.36 3.98 5.51
CA TYR A 37 -9.04 3.39 5.73
C TYR A 37 -8.72 2.31 4.71
N ILE A 38 -7.43 2.18 4.41
CA ILE A 38 -6.85 0.99 3.80
C ILE A 38 -6.26 0.16 4.94
N GLU A 39 -6.64 -1.11 5.00
CA GLU A 39 -6.11 -2.08 5.96
C GLU A 39 -5.32 -3.16 5.22
N MET A 40 -4.13 -3.47 5.71
CA MET A 40 -3.32 -4.59 5.21
C MET A 40 -3.04 -5.56 6.35
N ARG A 41 -3.28 -6.85 6.08
CA ARG A 41 -2.98 -7.95 6.99
C ARG A 41 -1.89 -8.82 6.36
N ALA A 42 -0.76 -8.92 7.05
CA ALA A 42 0.38 -9.68 6.59
C ALA A 42 0.72 -10.79 7.59
N ARG A 43 1.16 -11.94 7.10
CA ARG A 43 1.75 -13.00 7.94
C ARG A 43 2.97 -13.57 7.24
N ARG A 44 3.92 -14.06 8.03
CA ARG A 44 5.03 -14.84 7.48
C ARG A 44 4.47 -16.13 6.87
N ASN A 45 4.75 -16.38 5.60
CA ASN A 45 4.31 -17.59 4.90
C ASN A 45 5.36 -18.72 4.91
N GLY A 46 6.57 -18.44 5.42
CA GLY A 46 7.65 -19.43 5.56
C GLY A 46 8.36 -19.79 4.25
N GLY A 47 8.04 -19.13 3.14
CA GLY A 47 8.68 -19.32 1.84
C GLY A 47 9.50 -18.11 1.40
N ASP A 48 9.90 -18.15 0.14
CA ASP A 48 10.70 -17.15 -0.59
C ASP A 48 9.84 -16.27 -1.49
N ARG A 49 8.52 -16.27 -1.32
CA ARG A 49 7.59 -15.51 -2.16
C ARG A 49 6.77 -14.51 -1.35
N PHE A 50 6.61 -13.31 -1.88
CA PHE A 50 5.60 -12.35 -1.45
C PHE A 50 4.30 -12.61 -2.23
N ARG A 51 3.21 -12.86 -1.50
CA ARG A 51 1.87 -13.02 -2.06
C ARG A 51 1.02 -11.83 -1.66
N ILE A 52 0.54 -11.10 -2.65
CA ILE A 52 -0.23 -9.87 -2.47
C ILE A 52 -1.62 -10.11 -3.07
N GLU A 53 -2.63 -10.08 -2.21
CA GLU A 53 -4.04 -10.19 -2.58
C GLU A 53 -4.69 -8.80 -2.50
N MET A 54 -5.30 -8.35 -3.59
CA MET A 54 -5.97 -7.05 -3.72
C MET A 54 -7.44 -7.28 -4.14
N PRO A 55 -8.29 -7.74 -3.20
CA PRO A 55 -9.65 -8.22 -3.52
C PRO A 55 -10.60 -7.11 -4.00
N ASP A 56 -10.31 -5.85 -3.67
CA ASP A 56 -11.08 -4.68 -4.11
C ASP A 56 -10.99 -4.42 -5.61
N ILE A 57 -9.90 -4.85 -6.25
CA ILE A 57 -9.67 -4.75 -7.70
C ILE A 57 -9.54 -6.11 -8.40
N ASP A 58 -9.91 -7.19 -7.71
CA ASP A 58 -9.83 -8.58 -8.20
C ASP A 58 -8.44 -8.94 -8.79
N ALA A 59 -7.38 -8.57 -8.04
CA ALA A 59 -6.01 -8.80 -8.47
C ALA A 59 -5.20 -9.61 -7.46
N PHE A 60 -4.26 -10.39 -8.00
CA PHE A 60 -3.28 -11.16 -7.24
C PHE A 60 -1.89 -10.99 -7.86
N ARG A 61 -0.88 -10.78 -7.03
CA ARG A 61 0.52 -10.71 -7.45
C ARG A 61 1.38 -11.59 -6.57
N GLU A 62 2.25 -12.38 -7.20
CA GLU A 62 3.28 -13.15 -6.52
C GLU A 62 4.66 -12.69 -7.00
N ILE A 63 5.57 -12.43 -6.07
CA ILE A 63 6.92 -11.96 -6.34
C ILE A 63 7.89 -12.88 -5.62
N HIS A 64 8.86 -13.45 -6.32
CA HIS A 64 9.94 -14.19 -5.68
C HIS A 64 10.94 -13.21 -5.05
N THR A 65 11.49 -13.55 -3.89
CA THR A 65 12.37 -12.64 -3.13
C THR A 65 13.67 -12.33 -3.87
N GLU A 66 14.05 -13.18 -4.83
CA GLU A 66 15.24 -13.00 -5.68
C GLU A 66 14.92 -12.39 -7.06
N ASP A 67 13.65 -12.10 -7.36
CA ASP A 67 13.27 -11.53 -8.65
C ASP A 67 13.99 -10.18 -8.88
N ARG A 68 14.48 -10.01 -10.10
CA ARG A 68 15.09 -8.78 -10.58
C ARG A 68 14.17 -8.19 -11.64
N PHE A 69 13.83 -6.91 -11.49
CA PHE A 69 12.98 -6.19 -12.45
C PHE A 69 13.82 -5.13 -13.19
N PRO A 70 14.61 -5.52 -14.22
CA PRO A 70 15.40 -4.56 -14.99
C PRO A 70 14.51 -3.60 -15.81
N VAL A 71 13.27 -4.02 -16.11
CA VAL A 71 12.21 -3.18 -16.68
C VAL A 71 10.98 -3.36 -15.80
N LEU A 72 10.42 -2.23 -15.36
CA LEU A 72 9.24 -2.18 -14.50
C LEU A 72 7.96 -2.18 -15.33
N GLU A 73 6.90 -2.81 -14.81
CA GLU A 73 5.57 -2.69 -15.39
C GLU A 73 5.02 -1.27 -15.22
N LYS A 74 4.05 -0.91 -16.04
CA LYS A 74 3.42 0.42 -15.96
C LYS A 74 2.79 0.61 -14.57
N ARG A 75 3.25 1.63 -13.84
CA ARG A 75 2.87 1.99 -12.44
C ARG A 75 3.65 1.26 -11.33
N ASP A 76 4.61 0.42 -11.69
CA ASP A 76 5.72 0.11 -10.78
C ASP A 76 6.77 1.23 -10.91
N TYR A 77 7.22 1.81 -9.79
CA TYR A 77 8.18 2.93 -9.71
C TYR A 77 9.29 2.66 -8.70
#